data_AF-A0A081PF93-F1
#
_entry.id   AF-A0A081PF93-F1
#
_cell.length_a   1.000
_cell.length_b   1.000
_cell.length_c   1.000
_cell.angle_alpha   90.00
_cell.angle_beta   90.00
_cell.angle_gamma   90.00
#
_symmetry.space_group_name_H-M   'P 1'
#
loop_
_entity.id
_entity.type
_entity.pdbx_description
1 polymer ?
#
loop_
_entity_poly.entity_id
_entity_poly.type
_entity_poly.pdbx_seq_one_letter_code
_entity_poly.pdbx_strand_id
1 'polypeptide(L)'
;MEIKNPVPPFSYDSAVEKVMLAERAWNSRDPEVVCMAYTLNTEWRNRSEFISGREEVKVFLANKWKNELGYKLKKELWAFTENRIAVRFEYEWHDQQGQWFRSFGNELWEFDKCGLMEKRFASINDLAIDEKDRIL
;
A
#
# COMPACT_ATOMS: atom_id res chain seq x y z
N MET A 1 2.73 -13.54 19.49
CA MET A 1 2.64 -13.40 18.03
C MET A 1 1.40 -12.56 17.76
N GLU A 2 1.55 -11.37 17.18
CA GLU A 2 0.44 -10.45 16.95
C GLU A 2 -0.40 -10.95 15.77
N ILE A 3 -1.72 -11.09 15.95
CA ILE A 3 -2.65 -11.52 14.89
C ILE A 3 -3.28 -10.26 14.28
N LYS A 4 -3.16 -10.12 12.96
CA LYS A 4 -3.71 -8.99 12.20
C LYS A 4 -4.86 -9.46 11.33
N ASN A 5 -6.06 -9.55 11.91
CA ASN A 5 -7.25 -9.91 11.16
C ASN A 5 -7.53 -8.92 10.01
N PRO A 6 -8.12 -9.38 8.89
CA PRO A 6 -8.39 -10.78 8.55
C PRO A 6 -7.13 -11.61 8.25
N VAL A 7 -7.18 -12.93 8.55
CA VAL A 7 -6.09 -13.89 8.29
C VAL A 7 -6.42 -14.82 7.12
N PRO A 8 -5.42 -15.33 6.38
CA PRO A 8 -5.65 -16.27 5.29
C PRO A 8 -6.02 -17.69 5.78
N PRO A 9 -6.65 -18.54 4.94
CA PRO A 9 -7.06 -18.25 3.56
C PRO A 9 -8.24 -17.26 3.50
N PHE A 10 -8.20 -16.35 2.53
CA PHE A 10 -9.21 -15.30 2.41
C PHE A 10 -10.49 -15.82 1.71
N SER A 11 -11.63 -15.30 2.15
CA SER A 11 -12.87 -15.28 1.39
C SER A 11 -12.96 -13.95 0.62
N TYR A 12 -13.98 -13.79 -0.23
CA TYR A 12 -14.20 -12.50 -0.90
C TYR A 12 -14.38 -11.37 0.13
N ASP A 13 -15.27 -11.55 1.10
CA ASP A 13 -15.55 -10.53 2.12
C ASP A 13 -14.31 -10.18 2.94
N SER A 14 -13.53 -11.19 3.35
CA SER A 14 -12.33 -10.95 4.15
C SER A 14 -11.18 -10.36 3.33
N ALA A 15 -11.09 -10.66 2.02
CA ALA A 15 -10.15 -10.01 1.12
C ALA A 15 -10.52 -8.53 0.90
N VAL A 16 -11.80 -8.22 0.69
CA VAL A 16 -12.30 -6.83 0.57
C VAL A 16 -12.01 -6.06 1.87
N GLU A 17 -12.31 -6.65 3.03
CA GLU A 17 -11.98 -6.06 4.33
C GLU A 17 -10.48 -5.82 4.48
N LYS A 18 -9.63 -6.78 4.08
CA LYS A 18 -8.17 -6.63 4.13
C LYS A 18 -7.68 -5.46 3.27
N VAL A 19 -8.23 -5.29 2.07
CA VAL A 19 -7.92 -4.17 1.17
C VAL A 19 -8.37 -2.83 1.77
N MET A 20 -9.57 -2.76 2.35
CA MET A 20 -10.09 -1.54 3.01
C MET A 20 -9.25 -1.13 4.21
N LEU A 21 -8.84 -2.09 5.05
CA LEU A 21 -7.97 -1.84 6.20
C LEU A 21 -6.59 -1.31 5.75
N ALA A 22 -6.04 -1.87 4.67
CA ALA A 22 -4.80 -1.37 4.08
C ALA A 22 -4.98 0.04 3.50
N GLU A 23 -6.07 0.33 2.77
CA GLU A 23 -6.39 1.68 2.28
C GLU A 23 -6.43 2.69 3.44
N ARG A 24 -7.14 2.36 4.52
CA ARG A 24 -7.26 3.21 5.70
C ARG A 24 -5.91 3.47 6.37
N ALA A 25 -5.09 2.42 6.54
CA ALA A 25 -3.77 2.55 7.14
C ALA A 25 -2.88 3.46 6.28
N TRP A 26 -2.81 3.26 4.97
CA TRP A 26 -1.99 4.10 4.10
C TRP A 26 -2.46 5.57 4.03
N ASN A 27 -3.77 5.82 4.15
CA ASN A 27 -4.32 7.17 4.22
C ASN A 27 -4.02 7.90 5.55
N SER A 28 -3.60 7.20 6.61
CA SER A 28 -3.08 7.87 7.81
C SER A 28 -1.78 8.62 7.52
N ARG A 29 -1.00 8.15 6.54
CA ARG A 29 0.35 8.64 6.19
C ARG A 29 1.31 8.56 7.38
N ASP A 30 1.08 7.60 8.27
CA ASP A 30 1.90 7.34 9.44
C ASP A 30 2.75 6.08 9.22
N PRO A 31 4.08 6.21 9.07
CA PRO A 31 4.98 5.08 8.87
C PRO A 31 4.92 4.03 9.98
N GLU A 32 4.71 4.45 11.24
CA GLU A 32 4.62 3.55 12.40
C GLU A 32 3.36 2.70 12.34
N VAL A 33 2.24 3.30 11.94
CA VAL A 33 0.97 2.59 11.82
C VAL A 33 0.99 1.62 10.64
N VAL A 34 1.54 2.06 9.50
CA VAL A 34 1.52 1.26 8.27
C VAL A 34 2.51 0.09 8.34
N CYS A 35 3.71 0.28 8.90
CA CYS A 35 4.72 -0.77 8.97
C CYS A 35 4.27 -1.98 9.81
N MET A 36 3.35 -1.77 10.75
CA MET A 36 2.80 -2.84 11.61
C MET A 36 1.93 -3.86 10.86
N ALA A 37 1.58 -3.61 9.59
CA ALA A 37 0.88 -4.58 8.75
C ALA A 37 1.82 -5.63 8.09
N TYR A 38 3.14 -5.48 8.21
CA TYR A 38 4.13 -6.31 7.53
C TYR A 38 4.92 -7.15 8.52
N THR A 39 5.43 -8.32 8.10
CA THR A 39 6.32 -9.12 8.95
C THR A 39 7.65 -8.41 9.21
N LEU A 40 8.38 -8.83 10.26
CA LEU A 40 9.69 -8.24 10.57
C LEU A 40 10.68 -8.37 9.41
N ASN A 41 10.58 -9.46 8.64
CA ASN A 41 11.41 -9.83 7.49
C ASN A 41 10.67 -9.65 6.15
N THR A 42 9.71 -8.73 6.06
CA THR A 42 8.92 -8.50 4.83
C THR A 42 9.80 -8.19 3.62
N GLU A 43 9.45 -8.71 2.45
CA GLU A 43 10.16 -8.49 1.19
C GLU A 43 9.35 -7.60 0.27
N TRP A 44 9.93 -6.49 -0.16
CA TRP A 44 9.24 -5.52 -1.00
C TRP A 44 10.00 -5.28 -2.30
N ARG A 45 9.23 -5.11 -3.37
CA ARG A 45 9.64 -4.32 -4.53
C ARG A 45 8.62 -3.23 -4.76
N ASN A 46 9.03 -1.97 -4.65
CA ASN A 46 8.21 -0.81 -4.93
C ASN A 46 8.81 -0.04 -6.11
N ARG A 47 8.15 -0.10 -7.27
CA ARG A 47 8.72 0.36 -8.56
C ARG A 47 10.03 -0.39 -8.84
N SER A 48 11.15 0.32 -8.85
CA SER A 48 12.52 -0.18 -9.04
C SER A 48 13.30 -0.35 -7.73
N GLU A 49 12.72 0.00 -6.58
CA GLU A 49 13.38 -0.11 -5.27
C GLU A 49 13.04 -1.44 -4.60
N PHE A 50 14.06 -2.09 -4.03
CA PHE A 50 13.93 -3.29 -3.22
C PHE A 50 14.16 -2.93 -1.76
N ILE A 51 13.29 -3.42 -0.89
CA ILE A 51 13.25 -3.04 0.53
C ILE A 51 13.10 -4.32 1.34
N SER A 52 13.96 -4.51 2.34
CA SER A 52 14.07 -5.74 3.11
C SER A 52 13.83 -5.49 4.60
N GLY A 53 12.71 -5.98 5.10
CA GLY A 53 12.34 -5.91 6.51
C GLY A 53 11.54 -4.67 6.90
N ARG A 54 10.87 -4.77 8.05
CA ARG A 54 9.91 -3.76 8.52
C ARG A 54 10.55 -2.38 8.76
N GLU A 55 11.79 -2.35 9.24
CA GLU A 55 12.50 -1.10 9.51
C GLU A 55 12.83 -0.34 8.22
N GLU A 56 13.30 -1.02 7.18
CA GLU A 56 13.54 -0.37 5.88
C GLU A 56 12.23 0.11 5.24
N VAL A 57 11.15 -0.67 5.38
CA VAL A 57 9.80 -0.25 4.98
C VAL A 57 9.38 1.04 5.66
N LYS A 58 9.61 1.16 6.97
CA LYS A 58 9.28 2.37 7.73
C LYS A 58 10.07 3.58 7.24
N VAL A 59 11.37 3.42 6.96
CA VAL A 59 12.21 4.49 6.38
C VAL A 59 11.70 4.90 4.99
N PHE A 60 11.38 3.92 4.14
CA PHE A 60 10.80 4.17 2.82
C PHE A 60 9.50 4.96 2.91
N LEU A 61 8.58 4.58 3.81
CA LEU A 61 7.29 5.24 4.00
C LEU A 61 7.46 6.68 4.52
N ALA A 62 8.38 6.91 5.45
CA ALA A 62 8.69 8.26 5.93
C ALA A 62 9.18 9.17 4.80
N ASN A 63 10.07 8.66 3.94
CA ASN A 63 10.54 9.40 2.76
C ASN A 63 9.43 9.61 1.73
N LYS A 64 8.58 8.61 1.50
CA LYS A 64 7.45 8.70 0.58
C LYS A 64 6.56 9.90 0.93
N TRP A 65 6.07 9.99 2.16
CA TRP A 65 5.13 11.06 2.54
C TRP A 65 5.79 12.41 2.85
N LYS A 66 7.13 12.46 2.93
CA LYS A 66 7.87 13.73 2.86
C LYS A 66 7.84 14.35 1.46
N ASN A 67 7.77 13.51 0.42
CA ASN A 67 7.83 13.93 -0.98
C ASN A 67 6.45 13.97 -1.65
N GLU A 68 5.56 13.05 -1.30
CA GLU A 68 4.20 12.94 -1.86
C GLU A 68 3.18 13.66 -0.97
N LEU A 69 3.05 14.97 -1.15
CA LEU A 69 2.21 15.82 -0.33
C LEU A 69 0.73 15.74 -0.75
N GLY A 70 -0.19 16.05 0.16
CA GLY A 70 -1.63 15.98 -0.16
C GLY A 70 -2.15 14.56 -0.44
N TYR A 71 -1.36 13.53 -0.12
CA TYR A 71 -1.61 12.12 -0.45
C TYR A 71 -3.02 11.65 -0.05
N LYS A 72 -3.76 11.12 -1.02
CA LYS A 72 -5.03 10.42 -0.84
C LYS A 72 -5.10 9.20 -1.75
N LEU A 73 -5.47 8.06 -1.19
CA LEU A 73 -5.40 6.76 -1.83
C LEU A 73 -6.77 6.06 -1.87
N LYS A 74 -7.05 5.43 -3.02
CA LYS A 74 -8.13 4.47 -3.21
C LYS A 74 -7.54 3.13 -3.63
N LYS A 75 -7.95 2.04 -2.96
CA LYS A 75 -7.63 0.65 -3.31
C LYS A 75 -8.89 -0.12 -3.66
N GLU A 76 -8.75 -1.08 -4.54
CA GLU A 76 -9.81 -1.98 -4.98
C GLU A 76 -9.27 -3.40 -5.12
N LEU A 77 -10.02 -4.37 -4.61
CA LEU A 77 -9.71 -5.79 -4.79
C LEU A 77 -9.80 -6.15 -6.28
N TRP A 78 -8.75 -6.75 -6.83
CA TRP A 78 -8.77 -7.28 -8.20
C TRP A 78 -9.03 -8.78 -8.23
N ALA A 79 -8.29 -9.55 -7.43
CA ALA A 79 -8.44 -10.98 -7.28
C ALA A 79 -7.79 -11.44 -5.96
N PHE A 80 -8.11 -12.65 -5.52
CA PHE A 80 -7.44 -13.28 -4.39
C PHE A 80 -7.37 -14.80 -4.59
N THR A 81 -6.38 -15.44 -3.97
CA THR A 81 -6.24 -16.90 -3.95
C THR A 81 -5.49 -17.28 -2.68
N GLU A 82 -6.12 -18.10 -1.83
CA GLU A 82 -5.55 -18.55 -0.55
C GLU A 82 -5.03 -17.39 0.31
N ASN A 83 -3.70 -17.24 0.43
CA ASN A 83 -3.03 -16.20 1.21
C ASN A 83 -2.53 -15.02 0.37
N ARG A 84 -2.98 -14.90 -0.88
CA ARG A 84 -2.56 -13.85 -1.81
C ARG A 84 -3.72 -12.95 -2.21
N ILE A 85 -3.44 -11.67 -2.35
CA ILE A 85 -4.40 -10.65 -2.82
C ILE A 85 -3.72 -9.83 -3.91
N ALA A 86 -4.41 -9.67 -5.05
CA ALA A 86 -4.07 -8.71 -6.09
C ALA A 86 -4.96 -7.48 -5.96
N VAL A 87 -4.35 -6.30 -5.98
CA VAL A 87 -5.03 -5.03 -5.72
C VAL A 87 -4.69 -4.04 -6.82
N ARG A 88 -5.72 -3.34 -7.28
CA ARG A 88 -5.59 -2.11 -8.08
C ARG A 88 -5.72 -0.93 -7.15
N PHE A 89 -4.96 0.13 -7.41
CA PHE A 89 -5.09 1.35 -6.63
C PHE A 89 -4.72 2.57 -7.44
N GLU A 90 -5.22 3.70 -6.98
CA GLU A 90 -4.83 5.02 -7.45
C GLU A 90 -4.67 5.96 -6.27
N TYR A 91 -3.71 6.87 -6.35
CA TYR A 91 -3.57 7.92 -5.36
C TYR A 91 -3.22 9.26 -6.00
N GLU A 92 -3.70 10.32 -5.39
CA GLU A 92 -3.42 11.70 -5.77
C GLU A 92 -2.51 12.36 -4.76
N TRP A 93 -1.56 13.13 -5.26
CA TRP A 93 -0.58 13.85 -4.46
C TRP A 93 -0.01 15.01 -5.27
N HIS A 94 0.71 15.92 -4.62
CA HIS A 94 1.49 16.95 -5.29
C HIS A 94 2.92 16.99 -4.77
N ASP A 95 3.85 17.41 -5.61
CA ASP A 95 5.23 17.63 -5.19
C ASP A 95 5.40 18.97 -4.44
N GLN A 96 6.63 19.29 -4.07
CA GLN A 96 6.97 20.54 -3.38
C GLN A 96 6.82 21.79 -4.26
N GLN A 97 6.76 21.62 -5.58
CA GLN A 97 6.53 22.71 -6.54
C GLN A 97 5.03 22.94 -6.80
N GLY A 98 4.16 22.07 -6.28
CA GLY A 98 2.70 22.16 -6.45
C GLY A 98 2.18 21.45 -7.70
N GLN A 99 3.02 20.72 -8.44
CA GLN A 99 2.53 19.88 -9.54
C GLN A 99 1.78 18.68 -8.96
N TRP A 100 0.52 18.51 -9.38
CA TRP A 100 -0.31 17.38 -8.99
C TRP A 100 -0.06 16.16 -9.89
N PHE A 101 -0.19 14.99 -9.29
CA PHE A 101 -0.08 13.70 -9.95
C PHE A 101 -1.22 12.78 -9.53
N ARG A 102 -1.69 11.96 -10.46
CA ARG A 102 -2.43 10.74 -10.17
C ARG A 102 -1.54 9.54 -10.48
N SER A 103 -1.23 8.78 -9.46
CA SER A 103 -0.41 7.57 -9.56
C SER A 103 -1.32 6.36 -9.66
N PHE A 104 -1.18 5.58 -10.74
CA PHE A 104 -1.91 4.33 -10.95
C PHE A 104 -1.01 3.16 -10.60
N GLY A 105 -1.53 2.23 -9.79
CA GLY A 105 -0.74 1.14 -9.27
C GLY A 105 -1.45 -0.21 -9.29
N ASN A 106 -0.63 -1.24 -9.46
CA ASN A 106 -1.00 -2.64 -9.21
C ASN A 106 -0.06 -3.16 -8.13
N GLU A 107 -0.62 -3.80 -7.11
CA GLU A 107 0.17 -4.47 -6.09
C GLU A 107 -0.31 -5.89 -5.80
N LEU A 108 0.66 -6.76 -5.55
CA LEU A 108 0.47 -8.17 -5.24
C LEU A 108 0.98 -8.41 -3.82
N TRP A 109 0.13 -8.97 -2.99
CA TRP A 109 0.38 -9.21 -1.57
C TRP A 109 0.39 -10.70 -1.27
N GLU A 110 1.31 -11.13 -0.43
CA GLU A 110 1.36 -12.48 0.17
C GLU A 110 1.43 -12.33 1.69
N PHE A 111 0.60 -13.09 2.41
CA PHE A 111 0.44 -12.97 3.85
C PHE A 111 0.86 -14.25 4.59
N ASP A 112 1.39 -14.08 5.80
CA ASP A 112 1.62 -15.16 6.75
C ASP A 112 0.31 -15.64 7.40
N LYS A 113 0.40 -16.70 8.21
CA LYS A 113 -0.74 -17.27 8.95
C LYS A 113 -1.31 -16.33 10.02
N CYS A 114 -0.57 -15.30 10.42
CA CYS A 114 -1.01 -14.29 11.38
C CYS A 114 -1.64 -13.06 10.69
N GLY A 115 -1.73 -13.06 9.35
CA GLY A 115 -2.32 -11.97 8.57
C GLY A 115 -1.37 -10.78 8.37
N LEU A 116 -0.08 -10.92 8.66
CA LEU A 116 0.95 -9.93 8.33
C LEU A 116 1.46 -10.18 6.91
N MET A 117 1.76 -9.12 6.18
CA MET A 117 2.21 -9.23 4.80
C MET A 117 3.72 -9.58 4.75
N GLU A 118 4.03 -10.75 4.21
CA GLU A 118 5.39 -11.25 4.00
C GLU A 118 6.00 -10.69 2.72
N LYS A 119 5.21 -10.53 1.66
CA LYS A 119 5.70 -10.00 0.38
C LYS A 119 4.77 -8.94 -0.20
N ARG A 120 5.38 -7.87 -0.72
CA ARG A 120 4.67 -6.78 -1.41
C ARG A 120 5.37 -6.43 -2.72
N PHE A 121 4.71 -6.66 -3.84
CA PHE A 121 5.22 -6.27 -5.15
C PHE A 121 4.31 -5.20 -5.76
N ALA A 122 4.79 -3.96 -5.85
CA ALA A 122 4.02 -2.83 -6.36
C ALA A 122 4.68 -2.22 -7.61
N SER A 123 3.88 -2.08 -8.67
CA SER A 123 4.26 -1.34 -9.88
C SER A 123 3.35 -0.13 -9.99
N ILE A 124 3.94 1.05 -10.19
CA ILE A 124 3.24 2.34 -10.08
C ILE A 124 3.75 3.26 -11.19
N ASN A 125 2.84 3.95 -11.85
CA ASN A 125 3.13 4.94 -12.90
C ASN A 125 2.41 6.25 -12.56
N ASP A 126 3.12 7.37 -12.72
CA ASP A 126 2.60 8.69 -12.40
C ASP A 126 2.14 9.42 -13.66
N LEU A 127 0.93 9.99 -13.58
CA LEU A 127 0.39 10.89 -14.59
C LEU A 127 0.30 12.29 -13.96
N ALA A 128 0.97 13.27 -14.55
CA ALA A 128 0.77 14.67 -14.18
C ALA A 128 -0.67 15.09 -14.51
N ILE A 129 -1.31 15.79 -13.58
CA ILE A 129 -2.69 16.28 -13.72
C ILE A 129 -2.78 17.75 -13.28
N ASP A 130 -3.78 18.47 -13.77
CA ASP A 130 -4.14 19.77 -13.18
C ASP A 130 -4.87 19.55 -11.85
N GLU A 131 -4.79 20.51 -10.93
CA GLU A 131 -5.50 20.43 -9.64
C GLU A 131 -7.02 20.27 -9.80
N LYS A 132 -7.61 20.90 -10.83
CA LYS A 132 -9.06 20.80 -11.14
C LYS A 132 -9.49 19.40 -11.57
N ASP A 133 -8.55 18.56 -12.03
CA ASP A 133 -8.83 17.22 -12.54
C ASP A 133 -8.80 16.16 -11.44
N ARG A 134 -8.55 16.55 -10.19
CA ARG A 134 -8.55 15.68 -9.01
C ARG A 134 -9.92 15.07 -8.74
N ILE A 135 -9.93 13.82 -8.27
CA ILE A 135 -11.15 13.06 -7.97
C ILE A 135 -11.13 12.38 -6.59
N LEU A 136 -10.04 12.47 -5.83
CA LEU A 136 -9.90 11.87 -4.50
C LEU A 136 -9.91 12.90 -3.35
#